data_AF-A0A2D4LUT7-F1
#
_entry.id   AF-A0A2D4LUT7-F1
#
_cell.length_a   1.000
_cell.length_b   1.000
_cell.length_c   1.000
_cell.angle_alpha   90.00
_cell.angle_beta   90.00
_cell.angle_gamma   90.00
#
_symmetry.space_group_name_H-M   'P 1'
#
loop_
_entity.id
_entity.type
_entity.pdbx_description
1 polymer ?
#
loop_
_entity_poly.entity_id
_entity_poly.type
_entity_poly.pdbx_seq_one_letter_code
_entity_poly.pdbx_strand_id
1 'polypeptide(L)'
;MPIEFTPPLYKGNFMEDVLNQQIPYLWQIYCLYQSLHGSSVEATDAFEAALGAVMQEEVVQQIWMDYLVFMNDKIVKSNNQVQEFKLFADLVNRCLVTVPTRYPIPFSTGDYWTNYEFHNKVISFYLSCIPKTQHSKALERFCSTMPSNPGLAFKLLQQYWEENNIQILKLQAKMFTYNMPTCLAIWKM
;
A
#
# COMPACT_ATOMS: atom_id res chain seq x y z
N MET A 1 0.24 17.69 25.47
CA MET A 1 1.67 17.96 25.77
C MET A 1 1.82 18.16 27.27
N PRO A 2 2.88 17.63 27.90
CA PRO A 2 3.19 17.95 29.30
C PRO A 2 3.43 19.46 29.44
N ILE A 3 2.95 20.04 30.54
CA ILE A 3 2.93 21.49 30.81
C ILE A 3 4.35 22.09 30.92
N GLU A 4 5.39 21.25 31.02
CA GLU A 4 6.79 21.67 31.21
C GLU A 4 7.70 21.44 29.99
N PHE A 5 7.15 21.04 28.82
CA PHE A 5 8.00 20.86 27.64
C PHE A 5 8.45 22.22 27.09
N THR A 6 9.71 22.56 27.34
CA THR A 6 10.40 23.67 26.68
C THR A 6 11.13 23.13 25.45
N PRO A 7 10.71 23.48 24.23
CA PRO A 7 11.41 23.04 23.04
C PRO A 7 12.84 23.62 23.04
N PRO A 8 13.86 22.84 22.65
CA PRO A 8 15.23 23.31 22.60
C PRO A 8 15.38 24.51 21.65
N LEU A 9 16.21 25.48 22.05
CA LEU A 9 16.52 26.65 21.22
C LEU A 9 17.23 26.20 19.94
N TYR A 10 16.66 26.53 18.79
CA TYR A 10 17.26 26.26 17.49
C TYR A 10 18.65 26.90 17.39
N LYS A 11 19.66 26.14 16.97
CA LYS A 11 20.96 26.69 16.57
C LYS A 11 20.71 27.62 15.37
N GLY A 12 21.24 28.85 15.43
CA GLY A 12 20.96 29.90 14.43
C GLY A 12 21.10 29.42 12.98
N ASN A 13 20.17 29.86 12.13
CA ASN A 13 19.88 29.47 10.74
C ASN A 13 18.95 28.25 10.52
N PHE A 14 18.21 27.79 11.53
CA PHE A 14 17.13 26.84 11.30
C PHE A 14 15.90 27.56 10.70
N MET A 15 15.80 27.55 9.36
CA MET A 15 14.65 28.08 8.64
C MET A 15 13.49 27.08 8.71
N GLU A 16 12.27 27.58 8.87
CA GLU A 16 11.03 26.78 8.94
C GLU A 16 10.89 25.82 7.74
N ASP A 17 11.33 26.24 6.56
CA ASP A 17 11.33 25.41 5.35
C ASP A 17 12.19 24.15 5.47
N VAL A 18 13.34 24.26 6.14
CA VAL A 18 14.23 23.12 6.37
C VAL A 18 13.58 22.13 7.33
N LEU A 19 12.91 22.64 8.37
CA LEU A 19 12.13 21.78 9.28
C LEU A 19 11.01 21.07 8.53
N ASN A 20 10.24 21.80 7.72
CA ASN A 20 9.13 21.26 6.95
C ASN A 20 9.55 20.14 6.00
N GLN A 21 10.75 20.21 5.43
CA GLN A 21 11.33 19.13 4.64
C GLN A 21 11.67 17.88 5.47
N GLN A 22 11.99 18.05 6.76
CA GLN A 22 12.36 16.95 7.66
C GLN A 22 11.16 16.31 8.39
N ILE A 23 10.04 17.02 8.54
CA ILE A 23 8.83 16.54 9.23
C ILE A 23 8.41 15.12 8.79
N PRO A 24 8.36 14.79 7.49
CA PRO A 24 7.96 13.45 7.05
C PRO A 24 8.86 12.33 7.61
N TYR A 25 10.16 12.57 7.64
CA TYR A 25 11.13 11.60 8.18
C TYR A 25 11.06 11.49 9.70
N LEU A 26 10.79 12.60 10.40
CA LEU A 26 10.54 12.58 11.84
C LEU A 26 9.30 11.74 12.18
N TRP A 27 8.25 11.81 11.36
CA TRP A 27 7.09 10.92 11.50
C TRP A 27 7.45 9.45 11.33
N GLN A 28 8.25 9.11 10.32
CA GLN A 28 8.71 7.72 10.14
C GLN A 28 9.50 7.21 11.35
N ILE A 29 10.41 8.02 11.88
CA ILE A 29 11.18 7.69 13.09
C ILE A 29 10.25 7.51 14.29
N TYR A 30 9.26 8.39 14.45
CA TYR A 30 8.29 8.30 15.54
C TYR A 30 7.41 7.05 15.44
N CYS A 31 6.88 6.72 14.26
CA CYS A 31 6.13 5.50 14.02
C CYS A 31 6.97 4.24 14.32
N LEU A 32 8.24 4.23 13.90
CA LEU A 32 9.16 3.14 14.20
C LEU A 32 9.39 2.99 15.71
N TYR A 33 9.67 4.10 16.40
CA TYR A 33 9.86 4.11 17.84
C TYR A 33 8.63 3.54 18.57
N GLN A 34 7.43 3.99 18.21
CA GLN A 34 6.19 3.49 18.82
C GLN A 34 5.92 2.03 18.49
N SER A 35 6.28 1.56 17.29
CA SER A 35 6.16 0.16 16.93
C SER A 35 7.08 -0.76 17.73
N LEU A 36 8.26 -0.27 18.14
CA LEU A 36 9.25 -1.04 18.89
C LEU A 36 9.08 -0.96 20.41
N HIS A 37 8.69 0.21 20.92
CA HIS A 37 8.69 0.51 22.36
C HIS A 37 7.33 0.89 22.93
N GLY A 38 6.40 1.34 22.08
CA GLY A 38 5.06 1.72 22.48
C GLY A 38 4.10 0.54 22.58
N SER A 39 2.89 0.82 23.06
CA SER A 39 1.77 -0.12 22.95
C SER A 39 1.24 -0.20 21.52
N SER A 40 0.48 -1.25 21.22
CA SER A 40 -0.15 -1.39 19.90
C SER A 40 -1.09 -0.23 19.56
N VAL A 41 -1.72 0.38 20.56
CA VAL A 41 -2.65 1.51 20.35
C VAL A 41 -1.85 2.76 19.99
N GLU A 42 -0.79 3.06 20.74
CA GLU A 42 0.08 4.22 20.48
C GLU A 42 0.77 4.14 19.12
N ALA A 43 1.20 2.94 18.71
CA ALA A 43 1.78 2.73 17.38
C ALA A 43 0.76 2.96 16.27
N THR A 44 -0.45 2.41 16.40
CA THR A 44 -1.56 2.67 15.47
C THR A 44 -1.88 4.16 15.38
N ASP A 45 -2.05 4.84 16.51
CA ASP A 45 -2.35 6.27 16.55
C ASP A 45 -1.24 7.11 15.91
N ALA A 46 0.02 6.72 16.09
CA ALA A 46 1.15 7.37 15.43
C ALA A 46 1.11 7.23 13.91
N PHE A 47 0.80 6.04 13.38
CA PHE A 47 0.63 5.84 11.94
C PHE A 47 -0.54 6.63 11.37
N GLU A 48 -1.70 6.66 12.04
CA GLU A 48 -2.85 7.46 11.60
C GLU A 48 -2.52 8.96 11.59
N ALA A 49 -1.83 9.45 12.63
CA ALA A 49 -1.40 10.85 12.69
C ALA A 49 -0.39 11.19 11.58
N ALA A 50 0.57 10.30 11.32
CA ALA A 50 1.56 10.48 10.26
C ALA A 50 0.90 10.53 8.86
N LEU A 51 -0.04 9.63 8.58
CA LEU A 51 -0.80 9.62 7.33
C LEU A 51 -1.65 10.89 7.13
N GLY A 52 -2.12 11.51 8.22
CA GLY A 52 -2.84 12.79 8.16
C GLY A 52 -1.93 14.02 8.02
N ALA A 53 -0.66 13.91 8.40
CA ALA A 53 0.28 15.04 8.45
C ALA A 53 1.24 15.12 7.26
N VAL A 54 1.60 13.98 6.65
CA VAL A 54 2.59 13.91 5.57
C VAL A 54 1.92 14.04 4.21
N MET A 55 2.43 14.95 3.38
CA MET A 55 1.92 15.21 2.02
C MET A 55 2.85 14.69 0.92
N GLN A 56 4.08 14.30 1.27
CA GLN A 56 5.06 13.77 0.31
C GLN A 56 4.69 12.33 -0.03
N GLU A 57 4.40 12.08 -1.31
CA GLU A 57 3.84 10.82 -1.77
C GLU A 57 4.72 9.61 -1.43
N GLU A 58 6.02 9.69 -1.72
CA GLU A 58 6.96 8.60 -1.49
C GLU A 58 7.02 8.24 0.00
N VAL A 59 6.93 9.26 0.87
CA VAL A 59 6.95 9.07 2.32
C VAL A 59 5.61 8.51 2.81
N VAL A 60 4.48 8.98 2.29
CA VAL A 60 3.15 8.41 2.60
C VAL A 60 3.07 6.93 2.21
N GLN A 61 3.57 6.58 1.02
CA GLN A 61 3.64 5.20 0.57
C GLN A 61 4.51 4.35 1.51
N GLN A 62 5.64 4.89 1.97
CA GLN A 62 6.49 4.19 2.93
C GLN A 62 5.81 4.01 4.30
N ILE A 63 5.16 5.05 4.83
CA ILE A 63 4.38 5.00 6.07
C ILE A 63 3.29 3.92 5.97
N TRP A 64 2.58 3.85 4.85
CA TRP A 64 1.59 2.79 4.61
C TRP A 64 2.21 1.39 4.64
N MET A 65 3.34 1.18 3.97
CA MET A 65 4.01 -0.12 3.98
C MET A 65 4.46 -0.51 5.40
N ASP A 66 5.06 0.42 6.14
CA ASP A 66 5.53 0.19 7.51
C ASP A 66 4.35 -0.14 8.43
N TYR A 67 3.21 0.54 8.26
CA TYR A 67 2.00 0.27 9.02
C TYR A 67 1.41 -1.12 8.70
N LEU A 68 1.38 -1.52 7.44
CA LEU A 68 0.92 -2.85 7.04
C LEU A 68 1.83 -3.95 7.59
N VAL A 69 3.15 -3.75 7.60
CA VAL A 69 4.12 -4.68 8.20
C VAL A 69 3.88 -4.79 9.71
N PHE A 70 3.76 -3.66 10.40
CA PHE A 70 3.47 -3.61 11.83
C PHE A 70 2.19 -4.38 12.19
N MET A 71 1.11 -4.17 11.41
CA MET A 71 -0.16 -4.85 11.65
C MET A 71 -0.08 -6.35 11.36
N ASN A 72 0.66 -6.78 10.33
CA ASN A 72 0.89 -8.20 10.08
C ASN A 72 1.65 -8.85 11.24
N ASP A 73 2.70 -8.20 11.77
CA ASP A 73 3.45 -8.70 12.92
C ASP A 73 2.56 -8.81 14.18
N LYS A 74 1.62 -7.88 14.34
CA LYS A 74 0.61 -7.94 15.40
C LYS A 74 -0.33 -9.14 15.25
N ILE A 75 -0.81 -9.44 14.03
CA ILE A 75 -1.65 -10.61 13.77
C ILE A 75 -0.92 -11.90 14.17
N VAL A 76 0.34 -12.04 13.75
CA VAL A 76 1.15 -13.24 14.04
C VAL A 76 1.29 -13.48 15.55
N LYS A 77 1.39 -12.40 16.33
CA LYS A 77 1.51 -12.45 17.80
C LYS A 77 0.16 -12.53 18.54
N SER A 78 -0.96 -12.37 17.85
CA SER A 78 -2.29 -12.31 18.47
C SER A 78 -2.89 -13.68 18.74
N ASN A 79 -3.61 -13.80 19.85
CA ASN A 79 -4.41 -14.98 20.18
C ASN A 79 -5.71 -15.08 19.34
N ASN A 80 -6.17 -13.95 18.77
CA ASN A 80 -7.37 -13.90 17.93
C ASN A 80 -6.99 -13.49 16.49
N GLN A 81 -6.30 -14.40 15.81
CA GLN A 81 -5.78 -14.17 14.47
C GLN A 81 -6.90 -13.88 13.44
N VAL A 82 -8.08 -14.49 13.59
CA VAL A 82 -9.19 -14.32 12.64
C VAL A 82 -9.71 -12.89 12.63
N GLN A 83 -9.96 -12.31 13.82
CA GLN A 83 -10.45 -10.94 13.92
C GLN A 83 -9.39 -9.92 13.50
N GLU A 84 -8.14 -10.10 13.95
CA GLU A 84 -7.04 -9.20 13.58
C GLU A 84 -6.75 -9.26 12.07
N PHE A 85 -6.86 -10.45 11.45
CA PHE A 85 -6.70 -10.58 10.01
C PHE A 85 -7.79 -9.83 9.24
N LYS A 86 -9.03 -9.81 9.75
CA LYS A 86 -10.10 -9.01 9.14
C LYS A 86 -9.76 -7.52 9.18
N LEU A 87 -9.30 -7.01 10.32
CA LEU A 87 -8.87 -5.61 10.46
C LEU A 87 -7.70 -5.28 9.53
N PHE A 88 -6.75 -6.20 9.38
CA PHE A 88 -5.64 -6.06 8.45
C PHE A 88 -6.10 -6.04 6.98
N ALA A 89 -7.01 -6.93 6.59
CA ALA A 89 -7.56 -6.91 5.23
C ALA A 89 -8.33 -5.61 4.94
N ASP A 90 -9.06 -5.08 5.92
CA ASP A 90 -9.73 -3.79 5.81
C ASP A 90 -8.72 -2.63 5.70
N LEU A 91 -7.61 -2.69 6.46
CA LEU A 91 -6.51 -1.73 6.38
C LEU A 91 -5.82 -1.75 5.02
N VAL A 92 -5.55 -2.92 4.45
CA VAL A 92 -5.00 -3.06 3.09
C VAL A 92 -5.93 -2.44 2.05
N ASN A 93 -7.24 -2.68 2.15
CA ASN A 93 -8.20 -2.05 1.26
C ASN A 93 -8.20 -0.52 1.42
N ARG A 94 -8.11 0.00 2.64
CA ARG A 94 -8.02 1.44 2.89
C ARG A 94 -6.75 2.04 2.29
N CYS A 95 -5.60 1.38 2.44
CA CYS A 95 -4.35 1.77 1.80
C CYS A 95 -4.51 1.91 0.28
N LEU A 96 -5.04 0.86 -0.37
CA LEU A 96 -5.21 0.83 -1.82
C LEU A 96 -6.19 1.89 -2.37
N VAL A 97 -7.22 2.26 -1.60
CA VAL A 97 -8.22 3.25 -2.03
C VAL A 97 -7.76 4.69 -1.76
N THR A 98 -6.90 4.90 -0.76
CA THR A 98 -6.45 6.25 -0.36
C THR A 98 -5.21 6.73 -1.10
N VAL A 99 -4.32 5.82 -1.51
CA VAL A 99 -3.14 6.20 -2.31
C VAL A 99 -3.55 6.42 -3.77
N PRO A 100 -3.23 7.58 -4.36
CA PRO A 100 -3.61 7.88 -5.73
C PRO A 100 -2.97 6.90 -6.72
N THR A 101 -3.68 6.66 -7.82
CA THR A 101 -3.15 5.89 -8.97
C THR A 101 -3.06 6.74 -10.22
N ARG A 102 -3.66 7.94 -10.22
CA ARG A 102 -3.72 8.82 -11.39
C ARG A 102 -2.97 10.10 -11.09
N TYR A 103 -2.04 10.42 -11.97
CA TYR A 103 -1.10 11.52 -11.81
C TYR A 103 -1.20 12.46 -13.01
N PRO A 104 -1.17 13.78 -12.79
CA PRO A 104 -1.22 14.74 -13.89
C PRO A 104 0.02 14.55 -14.79
N ILE A 105 -0.20 14.57 -16.10
CA ILE A 105 0.91 14.61 -17.05
C ILE A 105 1.49 16.02 -17.05
N PRO A 106 2.82 16.21 -16.90
CA PRO A 106 3.44 17.52 -16.95
C PRO A 106 3.01 18.27 -18.22
N PHE A 107 2.62 19.54 -18.07
CA PHE A 107 2.20 20.43 -19.16
C PHE A 107 0.92 20.03 -19.92
N SER A 108 0.13 19.06 -19.43
CA SER A 108 -1.24 18.81 -19.90
C SER A 108 -2.25 19.17 -18.80
N THR A 109 -3.28 19.95 -19.16
CA THR A 109 -4.33 20.39 -18.22
C THR A 109 -5.49 19.41 -18.11
N GLY A 110 -5.48 18.28 -18.82
CA GLY A 110 -6.58 17.31 -18.83
C GLY A 110 -6.16 15.84 -18.83
N ASP A 111 -4.88 15.54 -19.09
CA ASP A 111 -4.42 14.17 -19.19
C ASP A 111 -3.77 13.68 -17.90
N TYR A 112 -4.02 12.40 -17.62
CA TYR A 112 -3.46 11.71 -16.45
C TYR A 112 -2.81 10.42 -16.91
N TRP A 113 -1.67 10.09 -16.33
CA TRP A 113 -1.09 8.76 -16.43
C TRP A 113 -1.48 7.96 -15.20
N THR A 114 -1.64 6.65 -15.38
CA THR A 114 -2.01 5.74 -14.28
C THR A 114 -0.79 4.93 -13.86
N ASN A 115 -0.48 4.95 -12.57
CA ASN A 115 0.58 4.15 -11.96
C ASN A 115 -0.02 3.26 -10.86
N TYR A 116 0.25 1.96 -10.96
CA TYR A 116 -0.15 0.95 -9.98
C TYR A 116 1.04 0.28 -9.31
N GLU A 117 2.26 0.81 -9.45
CA GLU A 117 3.47 0.21 -8.88
C GLU A 117 3.35 0.00 -7.37
N PHE A 118 2.92 1.04 -6.64
CA PHE A 118 2.66 0.95 -5.21
C PHE A 118 1.55 -0.07 -4.88
N HIS A 119 0.42 -0.04 -5.57
CA HIS A 119 -0.69 -0.98 -5.36
C HIS A 119 -0.24 -2.42 -5.59
N ASN A 120 0.56 -2.67 -6.63
CA ASN A 120 1.12 -3.98 -6.92
C ASN A 120 2.11 -4.44 -5.83
N LYS A 121 2.88 -3.52 -5.23
CA LYS A 121 3.72 -3.80 -4.05
C LYS A 121 2.87 -4.20 -2.83
N VAL A 122 1.83 -3.43 -2.51
CA VAL A 122 0.90 -3.72 -1.41
C VAL A 122 0.18 -5.05 -1.60
N ILE A 123 -0.32 -5.35 -2.81
CA ILE A 123 -0.97 -6.62 -3.12
C ILE A 123 0.02 -7.78 -2.98
N SER A 124 1.26 -7.60 -3.47
CA SER A 124 2.31 -8.62 -3.32
C SER A 124 2.61 -8.92 -1.85
N PHE A 125 2.68 -7.89 -1.02
CA PHE A 125 2.82 -8.05 0.43
C PHE A 125 1.62 -8.79 1.03
N TYR A 126 0.38 -8.37 0.74
CA TYR A 126 -0.82 -9.04 1.24
C TYR A 126 -0.88 -10.53 0.85
N LEU A 127 -0.51 -10.87 -0.38
CA LEU A 127 -0.44 -12.27 -0.82
C LEU A 127 0.59 -13.08 -0.03
N SER A 128 1.70 -12.46 0.39
CA SER A 128 2.69 -13.13 1.26
C SER A 128 2.15 -13.43 2.66
N CYS A 129 1.13 -12.70 3.12
CA CYS A 129 0.48 -12.88 4.42
C CYS A 129 -0.61 -13.96 4.41
N ILE A 130 -0.99 -14.50 3.24
CA ILE A 130 -2.07 -15.50 3.12
C ILE A 130 -1.62 -16.80 2.46
N PRO A 131 -2.30 -17.93 2.74
CA PRO A 131 -2.02 -19.20 2.08
C PRO A 131 -2.21 -19.10 0.56
N LYS A 132 -1.33 -19.78 -0.20
CA LYS A 132 -1.39 -19.85 -1.67
C LYS A 132 -2.75 -20.28 -2.22
N THR A 133 -3.46 -21.14 -1.50
CA THR A 133 -4.81 -21.62 -1.87
C THR A 133 -5.86 -20.50 -1.96
N GLN A 134 -5.58 -19.33 -1.38
CA GLN A 134 -6.47 -18.17 -1.39
C GLN A 134 -6.02 -17.08 -2.39
N HIS A 135 -4.87 -17.25 -3.05
CA HIS A 135 -4.27 -16.22 -3.91
C HIS A 135 -5.16 -15.89 -5.11
N SER A 136 -5.66 -16.89 -5.84
CA SER A 136 -6.58 -16.67 -6.98
C SER A 136 -7.80 -15.85 -6.59
N LYS A 137 -8.48 -16.20 -5.49
CA LYS A 137 -9.66 -15.48 -5.00
C LYS A 137 -9.33 -14.04 -4.56
N ALA A 138 -8.18 -13.83 -3.93
CA ALA A 138 -7.74 -12.49 -3.54
C ALA A 138 -7.42 -11.63 -4.77
N LEU A 139 -6.69 -12.18 -5.73
CA LEU A 139 -6.33 -11.51 -6.99
C LEU A 139 -7.56 -11.16 -7.81
N GLU A 140 -8.55 -12.06 -7.93
CA GLU A 140 -9.84 -11.78 -8.58
C GLU A 140 -10.55 -10.57 -7.95
N ARG A 141 -10.56 -10.49 -6.61
CA ARG A 141 -11.15 -9.36 -5.88
C ARG A 141 -10.41 -8.05 -6.14
N PHE A 142 -9.08 -8.07 -6.22
CA PHE A 142 -8.32 -6.85 -6.55
C PHE A 142 -8.49 -6.45 -8.02
N CYS A 143 -8.60 -7.42 -8.94
CA CYS A 143 -8.85 -7.16 -10.36
C CYS A 143 -10.20 -6.48 -10.57
N SER A 144 -11.22 -6.84 -9.79
CA SER A 144 -12.54 -6.21 -9.91
C SER A 144 -12.56 -4.75 -9.43
N THR A 145 -11.69 -4.37 -8.49
CA THR A 145 -11.57 -2.98 -8.02
C THR A 145 -10.60 -2.15 -8.85
N MET A 146 -9.60 -2.78 -9.50
CA MET A 146 -8.58 -2.13 -10.31
C MET A 146 -8.49 -2.76 -11.71
N PRO A 147 -9.55 -2.66 -12.55
CA PRO A 147 -9.62 -3.35 -13.84
C PRO A 147 -8.59 -2.85 -14.87
N SER A 148 -8.09 -1.62 -14.71
CA SER A 148 -7.06 -1.02 -15.56
C SER A 148 -5.63 -1.29 -15.11
N ASN A 149 -5.40 -2.18 -14.13
CA ASN A 149 -4.08 -2.53 -13.64
C ASN A 149 -3.50 -3.74 -14.39
N PRO A 150 -2.57 -3.54 -15.34
CA PRO A 150 -2.06 -4.64 -16.15
C PRO A 150 -1.14 -5.57 -15.36
N GLY A 151 -0.40 -5.04 -14.38
CA GLY A 151 0.49 -5.84 -13.54
C GLY A 151 -0.28 -6.84 -12.69
N LEU A 152 -1.44 -6.41 -12.17
CA LEU A 152 -2.33 -7.28 -11.42
C LEU A 152 -3.01 -8.34 -12.30
N ALA A 153 -3.50 -7.95 -13.49
CA ALA A 153 -4.06 -8.87 -14.46
C ALA A 153 -3.05 -9.97 -14.86
N PHE A 154 -1.82 -9.58 -15.17
CA PHE A 154 -0.73 -10.51 -15.45
C PHE A 154 -0.48 -11.48 -14.29
N LYS A 155 -0.46 -10.97 -13.06
CA LYS A 155 -0.24 -11.79 -11.86
C LYS A 155 -1.35 -12.82 -11.64
N LEU A 156 -2.61 -12.46 -11.92
CA LEU A 156 -3.74 -13.39 -11.87
C LEU A 156 -3.61 -14.49 -12.92
N LEU A 157 -3.22 -14.16 -14.15
CA LEU A 157 -2.96 -15.15 -15.20
C LEU A 157 -1.84 -16.11 -14.80
N GLN A 158 -0.74 -15.58 -14.25
CA GLN A 158 0.35 -16.42 -13.75
C GLN A 158 -0.13 -17.38 -12.65
N GLN A 159 -0.97 -16.91 -11.73
CA GLN A 159 -1.54 -17.76 -10.67
C GLN A 159 -2.35 -18.93 -11.25
N TYR A 160 -3.24 -18.68 -12.22
CA TYR A 160 -4.00 -19.77 -12.85
C TYR A 160 -3.13 -20.73 -13.65
N TRP A 161 -2.04 -20.24 -14.23
CA TRP A 161 -1.05 -21.09 -14.89
C TRP A 161 -0.38 -22.04 -13.89
N GLU A 162 0.07 -21.51 -12.75
CA GLU A 162 0.67 -22.31 -11.66
C GLU A 162 -0.32 -23.33 -11.08
N GLU A 163 -1.62 -22.99 -11.03
CA GLU A 163 -2.70 -23.89 -10.58
C GLU A 163 -3.16 -24.90 -11.67
N ASN A 164 -2.55 -24.89 -12.86
CA ASN A 164 -2.96 -25.69 -14.04
C ASN A 164 -4.43 -25.46 -14.47
N ASN A 165 -5.01 -24.29 -14.17
CA ASN A 165 -6.39 -23.96 -14.52
C ASN A 165 -6.48 -23.33 -15.92
N ILE A 166 -6.13 -24.12 -16.94
CA ILE A 166 -5.95 -23.66 -18.33
C ILE A 166 -7.25 -23.09 -18.93
N GLN A 167 -8.41 -23.59 -18.52
CA GLN A 167 -9.70 -23.09 -19.04
C GLN A 167 -9.99 -21.67 -18.55
N ILE A 168 -9.86 -21.42 -17.25
CA ILE A 168 -10.06 -20.09 -16.68
C ILE A 168 -8.99 -19.13 -17.18
N LEU A 169 -7.73 -19.59 -17.26
CA LEU A 169 -6.64 -18.82 -17.83
C LEU A 169 -6.97 -18.29 -19.24
N LYS A 170 -7.40 -19.17 -20.15
CA LYS A 170 -7.76 -18.78 -21.53
C LYS A 170 -8.92 -17.80 -21.57
N LEU A 171 -9.92 -17.97 -20.70
CA LEU A 171 -11.05 -17.05 -20.62
C LEU A 171 -10.60 -15.66 -20.14
N GLN A 172 -9.82 -15.61 -19.06
CA GLN A 172 -9.34 -14.37 -18.45
C GLN A 172 -8.37 -13.63 -19.37
N ALA A 173 -7.44 -14.33 -20.03
CA ALA A 173 -6.52 -13.74 -20.99
C ALA A 173 -7.28 -13.04 -22.15
N LYS A 174 -8.34 -13.66 -22.67
CA LYS A 174 -9.21 -13.05 -23.69
C LYS A 174 -9.89 -11.79 -23.17
N MET A 175 -10.44 -11.81 -21.96
CA MET A 175 -11.08 -10.64 -21.37
C MET A 175 -10.10 -9.49 -21.15
N PHE A 176 -8.90 -9.77 -20.64
CA PHE A 176 -7.88 -8.73 -20.45
C PHE A 176 -7.36 -8.15 -21.75
N THR A 177 -7.19 -8.97 -22.80
CA THR A 177 -6.78 -8.46 -24.13
C THR A 177 -7.84 -7.51 -24.71
N TYR A 178 -9.12 -7.80 -24.48
CA TYR A 178 -10.21 -6.92 -24.88
C TYR A 178 -10.26 -5.62 -24.06
N ASN A 179 -10.09 -5.72 -22.75
CA ASN A 179 -10.18 -4.57 -21.83
C ASN A 179 -8.92 -3.68 -21.85
N MET A 180 -7.76 -4.23 -22.21
CA MET A 180 -6.46 -3.56 -22.20
C MET A 180 -5.70 -3.78 -23.52
N PRO A 181 -6.24 -3.28 -24.65
CA PRO A 181 -5.72 -3.59 -25.99
C PRO A 181 -4.31 -3.04 -26.24
N THR A 182 -3.82 -2.10 -25.43
CA THR A 182 -2.49 -1.49 -25.60
C THR A 182 -1.39 -2.16 -24.76
N CYS A 183 -1.71 -3.17 -23.94
CA CYS A 183 -0.74 -3.79 -23.05
C CYS A 183 0.02 -4.95 -23.71
N LEU A 184 1.17 -4.66 -24.32
CA LEU A 184 2.01 -5.66 -25.02
C LEU A 184 2.40 -6.88 -24.17
N ALA A 185 2.51 -6.73 -22.85
CA ALA A 185 2.87 -7.84 -21.95
C ALA A 185 1.78 -8.93 -21.92
N ILE A 186 0.50 -8.55 -21.97
CA ILE A 186 -0.64 -9.47 -21.99
C ILE A 186 -0.74 -10.20 -23.33
N TRP A 187 -0.30 -9.55 -24.42
CA TRP A 187 -0.37 -10.09 -25.79
C TRP A 187 0.71 -11.13 -26.10
N LYS A 188 1.80 -11.17 -25.33
CA LYS A 188 2.92 -12.10 -25.51
C LYS A 188 2.77 -13.43 -24.75
N MET A 189 1.72 -13.57 -23.93
CA MET A 189 1.35 -14.82 -23.29
C MET A 189 0.69 -15.79 -24.28
#